data_AF-A0A6L3ZZP5-F1
#
_entry.id   AF-A0A6L3ZZP5-F1
#
_cell.length_a   1.000
_cell.length_b   1.000
_cell.length_c   1.000
_cell.angle_alpha   90.00
_cell.angle_beta   90.00
_cell.angle_gamma   90.00
#
_symmetry.space_group_name_H-M   'P 1'
#
loop_
_entity.id
_entity.type
_entity.pdbx_description
1 polymer ?
#
loop_
_entity_poly.entity_id
_entity_poly.type
_entity_poly.pdbx_seq_one_letter_code
_entity_poly.pdbx_strand_id
1 'polypeptide(L)'
;MKSIFKRLFIFALILVGAGLVLVAMQAAEAQEPPQMHPTYALLDADGNNVLESGKPVSTLKTCGQCHDTEYIEQHSGHAQVGLDQLIAGETSSNGREWDLTTGYFGEWDPLLYRTLSATGDASIDLTTPDWIELYGVRHVGGGPAMYSRAGGLLTDLPADEFTPENATVDPTTGELVAWDWAQSGVEEMNCFLCHTATPDNTARTAALQSGEFGWANTATLNGTGIVSEQDGEWVWNADAFDVDGKLLAEYVTVQDPRSDNCGQCHGTVHGENQVPLTGLTCDASQNNTTLRTGQV
;
A
#
# COMPACT_ATOMS: atom_id res chain seq x y z
N MET A 1 62.70 3.84 -45.75
CA MET A 1 62.50 3.18 -44.44
C MET A 1 62.08 4.14 -43.32
N LYS A 2 62.82 5.23 -43.05
CA LYS A 2 62.51 6.15 -41.92
C LYS A 2 61.13 6.86 -41.99
N SER A 3 60.62 7.21 -43.18
CA SER A 3 59.31 7.89 -43.29
C SER A 3 58.10 6.97 -43.14
N ILE A 4 58.26 5.66 -43.43
CA ILE A 4 57.21 4.65 -43.29
C ILE A 4 56.98 4.34 -41.81
N PHE A 5 58.05 4.18 -41.03
CA PHE A 5 57.97 4.00 -39.58
C PHE A 5 57.31 5.18 -38.87
N LYS A 6 57.62 6.42 -39.27
CA LYS A 6 56.99 7.62 -38.69
C LYS A 6 55.49 7.69 -38.99
N ARG A 7 55.05 7.27 -40.19
CA ARG A 7 53.64 7.22 -40.58
C ARG A 7 52.87 6.13 -39.84
N LEU A 8 53.46 4.94 -39.67
CA LEU A 8 52.88 3.84 -38.89
C LEU A 8 52.71 4.21 -37.41
N PHE A 9 53.69 4.90 -36.82
CA PHE A 9 53.63 5.33 -35.42
C PHE A 9 52.53 6.39 -35.18
N ILE A 10 52.37 7.34 -36.11
CA ILE A 10 51.30 8.34 -36.05
C ILE A 10 49.92 7.67 -36.21
N PHE A 11 49.80 6.69 -37.10
CA PHE A 11 48.54 5.97 -37.30
C PHE A 11 48.15 5.14 -36.07
N ALA A 12 49.12 4.50 -35.42
CA ALA A 12 48.91 3.77 -34.16
C ALA A 12 48.46 4.70 -33.02
N LEU A 13 49.07 5.89 -32.90
CA LEU A 13 48.67 6.88 -31.89
C LEU A 13 47.24 7.41 -32.12
N ILE A 14 46.84 7.62 -33.38
CA ILE A 14 45.47 8.05 -33.72
C ILE A 14 44.47 6.93 -33.40
N LEU A 15 44.79 5.68 -33.68
CA LEU A 15 43.91 4.53 -33.37
C LEU A 15 43.75 4.32 -31.86
N VAL A 16 44.82 4.46 -31.08
CA VAL A 16 44.76 4.38 -29.61
C VAL A 16 43.99 5.55 -29.02
N GLY A 17 44.20 6.77 -29.53
CA GLY A 17 43.45 7.95 -29.12
C GLY A 17 41.95 7.83 -29.42
N ALA A 18 41.58 7.36 -30.63
CA ALA A 18 40.19 7.15 -31.01
C ALA A 18 39.53 6.03 -30.17
N GLY A 19 40.26 4.96 -29.86
CA GLY A 19 39.78 3.90 -28.97
C GLY A 19 39.51 4.40 -27.54
N LEU A 20 40.40 5.23 -26.98
CA LEU A 20 40.22 5.83 -25.66
C LEU A 20 39.03 6.80 -25.60
N VAL A 21 38.80 7.57 -26.68
CA VAL A 21 37.62 8.46 -26.78
C VAL A 21 36.32 7.66 -26.87
N LEU A 22 36.28 6.55 -27.61
CA LEU A 22 35.09 5.69 -27.66
C LEU A 22 34.77 5.03 -26.31
N VAL A 23 35.78 4.56 -25.58
CA VAL A 23 35.60 3.95 -24.25
C VAL A 23 35.11 4.99 -23.23
N ALA A 24 35.62 6.23 -23.29
CA ALA A 24 35.16 7.32 -22.44
C ALA A 24 33.71 7.75 -22.76
N MET A 25 33.28 7.71 -24.03
CA MET A 25 31.89 7.98 -24.41
C MET A 25 30.94 6.87 -23.95
N GLN A 26 31.33 5.59 -24.02
CA GLN A 26 30.53 4.48 -23.48
C GLN A 26 30.42 4.50 -21.96
N ALA A 27 31.47 4.93 -21.25
CA ALA A 27 31.43 5.08 -19.79
C ALA A 27 30.57 6.28 -19.34
N ALA A 28 30.41 7.31 -20.19
CA ALA A 28 29.57 8.47 -19.91
C ALA A 28 28.05 8.21 -20.15
N GLU A 29 27.69 7.10 -20.80
CA GLU A 29 26.29 6.68 -21.02
C GLU A 29 25.72 5.82 -19.90
N ALA A 30 26.53 5.42 -18.91
CA ALA A 30 26.05 4.79 -17.68
C ALA A 30 25.73 5.85 -16.61
N GLN A 31 24.91 6.83 -16.97
CA GLN A 31 24.28 7.69 -15.99
C GLN A 31 22.87 7.14 -15.83
N GLU A 32 22.65 6.37 -14.76
CA GLU A 32 21.30 5.92 -14.39
C GLU A 32 20.37 7.14 -14.44
N PRO A 33 19.15 7.00 -15.01
CA PRO A 33 18.19 8.09 -15.00
C PRO A 33 18.07 8.60 -13.56
N PRO A 34 17.92 9.91 -13.33
CA PRO A 34 17.83 10.42 -11.97
C PRO A 34 16.67 9.68 -11.29
N GLN A 35 17.02 8.78 -10.38
CA GLN A 35 16.06 8.09 -9.56
C GLN A 35 15.47 9.21 -8.69
N MET A 36 14.22 9.58 -8.98
CA MET A 36 13.55 10.70 -8.30
C MET A 36 13.46 10.45 -6.78
N HIS A 37 13.58 9.19 -6.36
CA HIS A 37 13.71 8.79 -4.97
C HIS A 37 15.19 8.71 -4.55
N PRO A 38 15.62 9.49 -3.54
CA PRO A 38 16.87 9.22 -2.84
C PRO A 38 16.76 7.93 -2.01
N THR A 39 17.86 7.47 -1.41
CA THR A 39 17.75 6.51 -0.31
C THR A 39 17.08 7.17 0.90
N TYR A 40 16.29 6.41 1.63
CA TYR A 40 15.51 6.87 2.78
C TYR A 40 15.45 5.81 3.88
N ALA A 41 15.21 6.24 5.11
CA ALA A 41 14.96 5.35 6.23
C ALA A 41 13.51 4.85 6.18
N LEU A 42 13.29 3.59 6.54
CA LEU A 42 11.96 3.08 6.87
C LEU A 42 11.70 3.35 8.34
N LEU A 43 10.60 4.04 8.63
CA LEU A 43 10.24 4.49 9.97
C LEU A 43 8.96 3.81 10.45
N ASP A 44 8.86 3.54 11.74
CA ASP A 44 7.62 3.13 12.40
C ASP A 44 6.72 4.33 12.73
N ALA A 45 5.55 4.08 13.33
CA ALA A 45 4.57 5.10 13.68
C ALA A 45 5.12 6.16 14.68
N ASP A 46 6.08 5.78 15.52
CA ASP A 46 6.75 6.66 16.48
C ASP A 46 7.89 7.49 15.82
N GLY A 47 8.20 7.20 14.55
CA GLY A 47 9.27 7.84 13.79
C GLY A 47 10.66 7.23 14.04
N ASN A 48 10.75 6.06 14.67
CA ASN A 48 12.01 5.35 14.85
C ASN A 48 12.30 4.46 13.64
N ASN A 49 13.58 4.14 13.41
CA ASN A 49 13.95 3.22 12.35
C ASN A 49 13.40 1.82 12.62
N VAL A 50 12.80 1.19 11.61
CA VAL A 50 12.20 -0.15 11.75
C VAL A 50 13.20 -1.25 12.11
N LEU A 51 14.48 -1.10 11.74
CA LEU A 51 15.53 -2.04 12.17
C LEU A 51 15.80 -1.98 13.66
N GLU A 52 15.67 -0.80 14.26
CA GLU A 52 15.93 -0.59 15.68
C GLU A 52 14.71 -0.97 16.52
N SER A 53 13.51 -0.61 16.05
CA SER A 53 12.28 -0.84 16.79
C SER A 53 11.69 -2.22 16.58
N GLY A 54 11.96 -2.86 15.44
CA GLY A 54 11.31 -4.10 15.03
C GLY A 54 9.81 -3.97 14.80
N LYS A 55 9.28 -2.74 14.73
CA LYS A 55 7.84 -2.45 14.58
C LYS A 55 7.42 -2.42 13.10
N PRO A 56 6.12 -2.42 12.80
CA PRO A 56 5.65 -2.20 11.45
C PRO A 56 6.09 -0.85 10.87
N VAL A 57 6.25 -0.80 9.55
CA VAL A 57 6.55 0.46 8.86
C VAL A 57 5.33 1.37 8.83
N SER A 58 5.52 2.62 9.21
CA SER A 58 4.60 3.72 8.94
C SER A 58 4.94 4.31 7.58
N THR A 59 4.07 4.09 6.61
CA THR A 59 4.12 4.72 5.29
C THR A 59 3.98 6.25 5.39
N LEU A 60 3.17 6.75 6.32
CA LEU A 60 2.97 8.19 6.49
C LEU A 60 4.23 8.86 7.06
N LYS A 61 4.95 8.23 8.01
CA LYS A 61 6.24 8.75 8.51
C LYS A 61 7.37 8.54 7.50
N THR A 62 7.43 7.36 6.90
CA THR A 62 8.48 6.99 5.93
C THR A 62 8.43 7.91 4.70
N CYS A 63 7.30 7.95 3.99
CA CYS A 63 7.15 8.79 2.81
C CYS A 63 7.01 10.28 3.19
N GLY A 64 6.58 10.56 4.43
CA GLY A 64 6.48 11.91 5.03
C GLY A 64 7.81 12.65 5.15
N GLN A 65 8.94 11.95 5.03
CA GLN A 65 10.26 12.57 4.96
C GLN A 65 10.41 13.50 3.74
N CYS A 66 9.64 13.25 2.67
CA CYS A 66 9.73 13.98 1.39
C CYS A 66 8.38 14.43 0.82
N HIS A 67 7.28 13.81 1.22
CA HIS A 67 5.92 14.09 0.74
C HIS A 67 5.03 14.58 1.87
N ASP A 68 4.01 15.40 1.54
CA ASP A 68 2.96 15.74 2.50
C ASP A 68 1.94 14.59 2.58
N THR A 69 2.32 13.53 3.28
CA THR A 69 1.55 12.28 3.36
C THR A 69 0.22 12.46 4.08
N GLU A 70 0.15 13.36 5.06
CA GLU A 70 -1.09 13.73 5.73
C GLU A 70 -2.07 14.38 4.75
N TYR A 71 -1.62 15.36 3.96
CA TYR A 71 -2.46 15.97 2.93
C TYR A 71 -2.91 14.95 1.89
N ILE A 72 -2.01 14.11 1.39
CA ILE A 72 -2.33 13.11 0.36
C ILE A 72 -3.39 12.13 0.87
N GLU A 73 -3.25 11.62 2.09
CA GLU A 73 -4.17 10.64 2.68
C GLU A 73 -5.55 11.26 2.94
N GLN A 74 -5.62 12.42 3.57
CA GLN A 74 -6.89 13.10 3.89
C GLN A 74 -7.64 13.58 2.64
N HIS A 75 -6.95 13.74 1.50
CA HIS A 75 -7.55 14.18 0.23
C HIS A 75 -7.62 13.05 -0.81
N SER A 76 -7.45 11.80 -0.40
CA SER A 76 -7.58 10.63 -1.26
C SER A 76 -8.95 9.98 -1.08
N GLY A 77 -9.76 9.98 -2.14
CA GLY A 77 -11.02 9.22 -2.16
C GLY A 77 -10.81 7.71 -2.01
N HIS A 78 -9.64 7.18 -2.39
CA HIS A 78 -9.28 5.76 -2.19
C HIS A 78 -9.01 5.44 -0.72
N ALA A 79 -8.54 6.41 0.08
CA ALA A 79 -8.36 6.25 1.51
C ALA A 79 -9.67 6.51 2.27
N GLN A 80 -10.38 7.61 1.96
CA GLN A 80 -11.57 8.00 2.70
C GLN A 80 -12.75 7.04 2.51
N VAL A 81 -12.98 6.59 1.26
CA VAL A 81 -14.05 5.65 0.88
C VAL A 81 -15.42 5.90 1.53
N GLY A 82 -15.77 7.15 1.85
CA GLY A 82 -17.05 7.51 2.48
C GLY A 82 -16.96 7.90 3.95
N LEU A 83 -15.83 7.70 4.65
CA LEU A 83 -15.66 8.18 6.03
C LEU A 83 -15.88 9.70 6.13
N ASP A 84 -15.35 10.46 5.17
CA ASP A 84 -15.51 11.91 5.05
C ASP A 84 -16.95 12.36 4.75
N GLN A 85 -17.81 11.41 4.35
CA GLN A 85 -19.23 11.63 4.04
C GLN A 85 -20.16 11.19 5.17
N LEU A 86 -19.61 10.59 6.25
CA LEU A 86 -20.42 10.20 7.40
C LEU A 86 -20.99 11.45 8.08
N ILE A 87 -22.31 11.51 8.15
CA ILE A 87 -23.03 12.52 8.91
C ILE A 87 -23.61 11.82 10.14
N ALA A 88 -23.13 12.20 11.32
CA ALA A 88 -23.54 11.57 12.58
C ALA A 88 -25.07 11.61 12.76
N GLY A 89 -25.70 10.43 12.80
CA GLY A 89 -27.13 10.28 13.04
C GLY A 89 -28.04 10.54 11.84
N GLU A 90 -27.49 10.69 10.63
CA GLU A 90 -28.28 10.85 9.40
C GLU A 90 -28.08 9.66 8.46
N THR A 91 -29.15 9.29 7.75
CA THR A 91 -29.09 8.32 6.66
C THR A 91 -28.53 8.98 5.40
N SER A 92 -27.86 8.20 4.56
CA SER A 92 -27.22 8.77 3.36
C SER A 92 -28.24 9.42 2.41
N SER A 93 -27.80 10.43 1.67
CA SER A 93 -28.66 11.18 0.73
C SER A 93 -29.04 10.42 -0.55
N ASN A 94 -28.67 9.13 -0.67
CA ASN A 94 -28.87 8.33 -1.89
C ASN A 94 -30.28 7.69 -1.98
N GLY A 95 -31.12 7.90 -0.97
CA GLY A 95 -32.49 7.35 -0.90
C GLY A 95 -32.58 5.91 -0.37
N ARG A 96 -31.46 5.34 0.11
CA ARG A 96 -31.41 4.08 0.85
C ARG A 96 -31.16 4.38 2.31
N GLU A 97 -32.23 4.30 3.11
CA GLU A 97 -32.21 4.63 4.53
C GLU A 97 -31.29 3.72 5.37
N TRP A 98 -30.83 2.60 4.81
CA TRP A 98 -29.91 1.67 5.46
C TRP A 98 -28.43 1.95 5.16
N ASP A 99 -28.12 2.87 4.24
CA ASP A 99 -26.74 3.29 3.99
C ASP A 99 -26.37 4.46 4.88
N LEU A 100 -25.18 4.41 5.46
CA LEU A 100 -24.60 5.51 6.24
C LEU A 100 -23.92 6.55 5.33
N THR A 101 -23.39 6.13 4.18
CA THR A 101 -22.67 6.99 3.24
C THR A 101 -22.95 6.57 1.80
N THR A 102 -22.40 7.32 0.84
CA THR A 102 -22.38 6.91 -0.58
C THR A 102 -21.06 6.26 -0.99
N GLY A 103 -20.16 6.02 -0.03
CA GLY A 103 -18.87 5.39 -0.25
C GLY A 103 -18.85 3.95 0.26
N TYR A 104 -17.83 3.21 -0.15
CA TYR A 104 -17.63 1.80 0.19
C TYR A 104 -17.59 1.53 1.71
N PHE A 105 -17.16 2.50 2.51
CA PHE A 105 -17.35 2.51 3.96
C PHE A 105 -18.70 3.17 4.30
N GLY A 106 -19.71 2.34 4.54
CA GLY A 106 -21.05 2.77 4.97
C GLY A 106 -22.15 2.53 3.93
N GLU A 107 -21.82 2.19 2.68
CA GLU A 107 -22.78 1.66 1.71
C GLU A 107 -23.02 0.16 1.96
N TRP A 108 -24.27 -0.28 1.89
CA TRP A 108 -24.64 -1.69 2.00
C TRP A 108 -24.21 -2.49 0.76
N ASP A 109 -23.60 -3.65 0.99
CA ASP A 109 -23.16 -4.55 -0.07
C ASP A 109 -24.23 -5.61 -0.41
N PRO A 110 -24.87 -5.56 -1.60
CA PRO A 110 -25.89 -6.52 -1.99
C PRO A 110 -25.37 -7.95 -2.23
N LEU A 111 -24.05 -8.15 -2.34
CA LEU A 111 -23.47 -9.46 -2.59
C LEU A 111 -23.18 -10.22 -1.30
N LEU A 112 -22.70 -9.53 -0.29
CA LEU A 112 -22.38 -10.12 1.01
C LEU A 112 -23.50 -9.96 2.02
N TYR A 113 -24.49 -9.11 1.74
CA TYR A 113 -25.61 -8.79 2.64
C TYR A 113 -25.11 -8.29 4.00
N ARG A 114 -24.03 -7.51 4.01
CA ARG A 114 -23.44 -6.94 5.22
C ARG A 114 -23.65 -5.42 5.24
N THR A 115 -23.86 -4.89 6.43
CA THR A 115 -24.07 -3.46 6.70
C THR A 115 -23.13 -3.00 7.80
N LEU A 116 -22.42 -1.89 7.57
CA LEU A 116 -21.67 -1.21 8.63
C LEU A 116 -22.65 -0.64 9.67
N SER A 117 -22.51 -1.05 10.93
CA SER A 117 -23.47 -0.70 11.98
C SER A 117 -23.29 0.75 12.44
N ALA A 118 -24.39 1.48 12.61
CA ALA A 118 -24.38 2.81 13.18
C ALA A 118 -24.24 2.77 14.71
N THR A 119 -23.77 3.88 15.28
CA THR A 119 -23.74 4.05 16.74
C THR A 119 -25.16 4.05 17.28
N GLY A 120 -25.46 3.15 18.23
CA GLY A 120 -26.78 3.02 18.85
C GLY A 120 -27.73 2.05 18.14
N ASP A 121 -27.27 1.36 17.09
CA ASP A 121 -28.05 0.29 16.47
C ASP A 121 -28.41 -0.80 17.49
N ALA A 122 -29.65 -1.28 17.41
CA ALA A 122 -30.15 -2.34 18.29
C ALA A 122 -29.52 -3.71 18.01
N SER A 123 -28.94 -3.88 16.83
CA SER A 123 -28.23 -5.08 16.38
C SER A 123 -26.99 -4.66 15.62
N ILE A 124 -25.84 -5.23 15.98
CA ILE A 124 -24.58 -5.00 15.28
C ILE A 124 -24.38 -6.09 14.22
N ASP A 125 -24.07 -5.69 13.00
CA ASP A 125 -23.70 -6.57 11.89
C ASP A 125 -22.19 -6.49 11.59
N LEU A 126 -21.72 -5.37 11.04
CA LEU A 126 -20.29 -5.08 10.94
C LEU A 126 -19.89 -3.94 11.86
N THR A 127 -18.82 -4.17 12.61
CA THR A 127 -18.04 -3.12 13.27
C THR A 127 -16.95 -2.61 12.32
N THR A 128 -16.19 -1.59 12.74
CA THR A 128 -15.09 -1.02 11.97
C THR A 128 -13.93 -2.02 11.82
N PRO A 129 -13.46 -2.72 12.88
CA PRO A 129 -12.52 -3.83 12.72
C PRO A 129 -13.03 -4.91 11.75
N ASP A 130 -14.30 -5.36 11.91
CA ASP A 130 -14.86 -6.40 11.03
C ASP A 130 -14.94 -5.94 9.57
N TRP A 131 -15.18 -4.65 9.34
CA TRP A 131 -15.15 -4.06 8.01
C TRP A 131 -13.74 -4.11 7.42
N ILE A 132 -12.69 -3.80 8.21
CA ILE A 132 -11.31 -3.88 7.73
C ILE A 132 -10.93 -5.33 7.41
N GLU A 133 -11.26 -6.29 8.28
CA GLU A 133 -10.99 -7.71 8.05
C GLU A 133 -11.69 -8.24 6.78
N LEU A 134 -12.94 -7.83 6.55
CA LEU A 134 -13.75 -8.33 5.44
C LEU A 134 -13.50 -7.58 4.12
N TYR A 135 -13.44 -6.25 4.18
CA TYR A 135 -13.47 -5.36 3.02
C TYR A 135 -12.15 -4.64 2.76
N GLY A 136 -11.21 -4.63 3.72
CA GLY A 136 -9.90 -3.98 3.61
C GLY A 136 -9.06 -4.44 2.42
N VAL A 137 -9.30 -5.67 1.94
CA VAL A 137 -8.65 -6.22 0.73
C VAL A 137 -8.93 -5.42 -0.55
N ARG A 138 -9.95 -4.55 -0.55
CA ARG A 138 -10.28 -3.62 -1.66
C ARG A 138 -10.12 -2.15 -1.30
N HIS A 139 -9.54 -1.89 -0.14
CA HIS A 139 -9.21 -0.55 0.34
C HIS A 139 -7.68 -0.41 0.35
N VAL A 140 -7.17 0.82 0.38
CA VAL A 140 -5.72 1.09 0.32
C VAL A 140 -5.11 1.41 1.69
N GLY A 141 -5.87 1.26 2.78
CA GLY A 141 -5.53 1.83 4.09
C GLY A 141 -5.83 3.33 4.17
N GLY A 142 -5.61 3.92 5.34
CA GLY A 142 -6.02 5.30 5.64
C GLY A 142 -7.50 5.40 6.02
N GLY A 143 -8.08 6.60 6.03
CA GLY A 143 -9.51 6.83 6.28
C GLY A 143 -10.09 5.96 7.40
N PRO A 144 -11.09 5.09 7.14
CA PRO A 144 -11.73 4.27 8.16
C PRO A 144 -10.84 3.17 8.76
N ALA A 145 -9.67 2.91 8.18
CA ALA A 145 -8.68 1.99 8.74
C ALA A 145 -7.71 2.68 9.71
N MET A 146 -7.78 4.02 9.84
CA MET A 146 -6.94 4.83 10.73
C MET A 146 -7.76 5.70 11.70
N TYR A 147 -8.85 6.28 11.23
CA TYR A 147 -9.60 7.29 11.95
C TYR A 147 -11.01 6.79 12.31
N SER A 148 -11.42 7.17 13.50
CA SER A 148 -12.80 7.08 13.96
C SER A 148 -13.71 8.00 13.14
N ARG A 149 -15.01 7.74 13.22
CA ARG A 149 -16.10 8.56 12.67
C ARG A 149 -16.11 9.98 13.26
N ALA A 150 -15.48 10.19 14.42
CA ALA A 150 -15.31 11.50 15.04
C ALA A 150 -14.03 12.23 14.58
N GLY A 151 -13.19 11.59 13.75
CA GLY A 151 -11.97 12.17 13.17
C GLY A 151 -10.69 11.99 14.01
N GLY A 152 -10.78 11.39 15.21
CA GLY A 152 -9.59 10.99 16.00
C GLY A 152 -9.03 9.63 15.54
N LEU A 153 -7.80 9.28 15.91
CA LEU A 153 -7.23 7.97 15.59
C LEU A 153 -7.98 6.84 16.30
N LEU A 154 -8.12 5.69 15.64
CA LEU A 154 -8.74 4.50 16.23
C LEU A 154 -7.94 3.99 17.45
N THR A 155 -6.61 4.13 17.42
CA THR A 155 -5.72 3.78 18.55
C THR A 155 -5.93 4.64 19.80
N ASP A 156 -6.60 5.79 19.67
CA ASP A 156 -6.89 6.69 20.78
C ASP A 156 -8.28 6.44 21.39
N LEU A 157 -9.07 5.51 20.83
CA LEU A 157 -10.38 5.16 21.35
C LEU A 157 -10.27 4.48 22.72
N PRO A 158 -11.19 4.77 23.66
CA PRO A 158 -11.18 4.17 24.99
C PRO A 158 -11.54 2.68 24.91
N ALA A 159 -10.63 1.81 25.35
CA ALA A 159 -10.77 0.36 25.28
C ALA A 159 -12.00 -0.23 26.00
N ASP A 160 -12.62 0.50 26.93
CA ASP A 160 -13.78 0.07 27.71
C ASP A 160 -15.13 0.47 27.11
N GLU A 161 -15.15 1.14 25.96
CA GLU A 161 -16.38 1.51 25.26
C GLU A 161 -16.71 0.51 24.13
N PHE A 162 -17.79 -0.27 24.30
CA PHE A 162 -18.30 -1.19 23.28
C PHE A 162 -19.13 -0.41 22.24
N THR A 163 -18.45 0.20 21.29
CA THR A 163 -19.06 0.86 20.13
C THR A 163 -18.78 0.06 18.85
N PRO A 164 -19.50 0.32 17.75
CA PRO A 164 -19.15 -0.23 16.44
C PRO A 164 -17.75 0.14 15.94
N GLU A 165 -17.00 1.01 16.60
CA GLU A 165 -15.64 1.41 16.24
C GLU A 165 -14.57 0.77 17.13
N ASN A 166 -14.96 0.13 18.24
CA ASN A 166 -14.05 -0.38 19.25
C ASN A 166 -14.46 -1.77 19.78
N ALA A 167 -15.25 -2.48 18.99
CA ALA A 167 -15.66 -3.86 19.25
C ALA A 167 -15.60 -4.67 17.95
N THR A 168 -15.62 -5.98 18.07
CA THR A 168 -15.83 -6.96 16.99
C THR A 168 -16.91 -7.95 17.44
N VAL A 169 -17.55 -8.62 16.49
CA VAL A 169 -18.52 -9.69 16.76
C VAL A 169 -17.79 -11.02 16.89
N ASP A 170 -17.86 -11.67 18.05
CA ASP A 170 -17.31 -13.02 18.24
C ASP A 170 -18.01 -14.00 17.27
N PRO A 171 -17.27 -14.67 16.37
CA PRO A 171 -17.86 -15.50 15.33
C PRO A 171 -18.52 -16.79 15.85
N THR A 172 -18.22 -17.19 17.09
CA THR A 172 -18.76 -18.40 17.73
C THR A 172 -20.02 -18.09 18.52
N THR A 173 -20.02 -16.99 19.28
CA THR A 173 -21.11 -16.63 20.20
C THR A 173 -22.06 -15.59 19.63
N GLY A 174 -21.60 -14.76 18.68
CA GLY A 174 -22.32 -13.60 18.16
C GLY A 174 -22.36 -12.41 19.13
N GLU A 175 -21.66 -12.48 20.26
CA GLU A 175 -21.57 -11.38 21.22
C GLU A 175 -20.49 -10.38 20.81
N LEU A 176 -20.64 -9.12 21.25
CA LEU A 176 -19.59 -8.12 21.05
C LEU A 176 -18.45 -8.35 22.04
N VAL A 177 -17.23 -8.34 21.52
CA VAL A 177 -16.00 -8.30 22.31
C VAL A 177 -15.23 -7.03 21.99
N ALA A 178 -14.52 -6.48 22.97
CA ALA A 178 -13.74 -5.26 22.75
C ALA A 178 -12.62 -5.53 21.75
N TRP A 179 -12.38 -4.58 20.85
CA TRP A 179 -11.25 -4.64 19.92
C TRP A 179 -10.06 -3.89 20.52
N ASP A 180 -8.87 -4.49 20.45
CA ASP A 180 -7.64 -3.85 20.92
C ASP A 180 -6.89 -3.21 19.75
N TRP A 181 -7.12 -1.91 19.55
CA TRP A 181 -6.40 -1.10 18.55
C TRP A 181 -4.92 -0.94 18.86
N ALA A 182 -4.50 -1.04 20.12
CA ALA A 182 -3.09 -0.98 20.48
C ALA A 182 -2.36 -2.27 20.09
N GLN A 183 -3.05 -3.40 20.11
CA GLN A 183 -2.51 -4.68 19.65
C GLN A 183 -2.53 -4.82 18.13
N SER A 184 -3.67 -4.56 17.49
CA SER A 184 -3.85 -4.71 16.05
C SER A 184 -3.11 -3.64 15.23
N GLY A 185 -3.00 -2.43 15.79
CA GLY A 185 -2.59 -1.25 15.05
C GLY A 185 -3.65 -0.79 14.05
N VAL A 186 -3.25 0.12 13.17
CA VAL A 186 -4.10 0.67 12.10
C VAL A 186 -3.43 0.45 10.76
N GLU A 187 -4.21 0.27 9.69
CA GLU A 187 -3.65 0.24 8.35
C GLU A 187 -3.53 1.67 7.82
N GLU A 188 -2.31 2.21 7.81
CA GLU A 188 -2.03 3.48 7.14
C GLU A 188 -2.22 3.38 5.64
N MET A 189 -2.46 4.52 4.95
CA MET A 189 -2.53 4.53 3.49
C MET A 189 -1.26 3.94 2.88
N ASN A 190 -1.43 2.76 2.29
CA ASN A 190 -0.35 1.88 1.90
C ASN A 190 0.22 2.31 0.54
N CYS A 191 1.21 3.18 0.62
CA CYS A 191 1.90 3.71 -0.54
C CYS A 191 2.53 2.60 -1.41
N PHE A 192 2.93 1.47 -0.80
CA PHE A 192 3.64 0.40 -1.49
C PHE A 192 2.75 -0.37 -2.46
N LEU A 193 1.43 -0.41 -2.23
CA LEU A 193 0.47 -1.03 -3.15
C LEU A 193 0.57 -0.43 -4.56
N CYS A 194 0.79 0.88 -4.66
CA CYS A 194 0.86 1.56 -5.94
C CYS A 194 2.31 1.76 -6.39
N HIS A 195 3.19 2.10 -5.46
CA HIS A 195 4.55 2.56 -5.78
C HIS A 195 5.60 1.47 -5.81
N THR A 196 5.28 0.18 -5.62
CA THR A 196 6.26 -0.90 -5.81
C THR A 196 5.97 -1.73 -7.05
N ALA A 197 6.99 -2.41 -7.59
CA ALA A 197 6.84 -3.21 -8.81
C ALA A 197 6.02 -4.48 -8.62
N THR A 198 6.15 -5.11 -7.47
CA THR A 198 5.51 -6.38 -7.14
C THR A 198 5.10 -6.37 -5.68
N PRO A 199 4.11 -5.56 -5.27
CA PRO A 199 3.64 -5.56 -3.89
C PRO A 199 3.03 -6.93 -3.56
N ASP A 200 3.36 -7.47 -2.38
CA ASP A 200 2.77 -8.72 -1.92
C ASP A 200 1.40 -8.46 -1.29
N ASN A 201 0.39 -8.30 -2.15
CA ASN A 201 -0.99 -8.10 -1.69
C ASN A 201 -1.60 -9.38 -1.08
N THR A 202 -1.00 -10.55 -1.30
CA THR A 202 -1.46 -11.78 -0.63
C THR A 202 -1.07 -11.74 0.85
N ALA A 203 0.18 -11.41 1.15
CA ALA A 203 0.64 -11.23 2.53
C ALA A 203 -0.10 -10.08 3.24
N ARG A 204 -0.29 -8.95 2.55
CA ARG A 204 -1.12 -7.84 3.06
C ARG A 204 -2.53 -8.31 3.41
N THR A 205 -3.19 -9.03 2.50
CA THR A 205 -4.55 -9.55 2.72
C THR A 205 -4.62 -10.47 3.93
N ALA A 206 -3.61 -11.33 4.11
CA ALA A 206 -3.55 -12.22 5.27
C ALA A 206 -3.44 -11.43 6.58
N ALA A 207 -2.60 -10.39 6.62
CA ALA A 207 -2.46 -9.51 7.80
C ALA A 207 -3.78 -8.79 8.14
N LEU A 208 -4.51 -8.30 7.14
CA LEU A 208 -5.82 -7.68 7.37
C LEU A 208 -6.85 -8.68 7.91
N GLN A 209 -6.91 -9.87 7.33
CA GLN A 209 -7.87 -10.90 7.73
C GLN A 209 -7.54 -11.55 9.08
N SER A 210 -6.30 -11.41 9.58
CA SER A 210 -5.91 -11.87 10.91
C SER A 210 -6.01 -10.78 11.99
N GLY A 211 -6.46 -9.57 11.64
CA GLY A 211 -6.54 -8.45 12.57
C GLY A 211 -5.20 -7.75 12.84
N GLU A 212 -4.14 -8.07 12.09
CA GLU A 212 -2.81 -7.47 12.21
C GLU A 212 -2.68 -6.23 11.32
N PHE A 213 -3.59 -5.27 11.48
CA PHE A 213 -3.73 -4.12 10.58
C PHE A 213 -2.46 -3.29 10.45
N GLY A 214 -1.75 -3.05 11.55
CA GLY A 214 -0.48 -2.32 11.56
C GLY A 214 0.61 -2.98 10.71
N TRP A 215 0.58 -4.31 10.56
CA TRP A 215 1.55 -5.07 9.79
C TRP A 215 1.22 -5.15 8.30
N ALA A 216 0.02 -4.76 7.86
CA ALA A 216 -0.41 -4.87 6.45
C ALA A 216 0.54 -4.13 5.49
N ASN A 217 1.04 -2.94 5.87
CA ASN A 217 1.95 -2.16 5.04
C ASN A 217 3.33 -2.80 4.96
N THR A 218 3.82 -3.36 6.06
CA THR A 218 5.06 -4.16 6.07
C THR A 218 4.93 -5.41 5.23
N ALA A 219 3.81 -6.14 5.36
CA ALA A 219 3.55 -7.38 4.64
C ALA A 219 3.57 -7.17 3.11
N THR A 220 3.20 -5.98 2.66
CA THR A 220 3.25 -5.60 1.24
C THR A 220 4.69 -5.59 0.67
N LEU A 221 5.70 -5.43 1.54
CA LEU A 221 7.12 -5.47 1.17
C LEU A 221 7.71 -6.90 1.21
N ASN A 222 6.91 -7.93 1.52
CA ASN A 222 7.39 -9.30 1.49
C ASN A 222 7.95 -9.67 0.09
N GLY A 223 9.05 -10.43 0.07
CA GLY A 223 9.72 -10.81 -1.18
C GLY A 223 10.58 -9.72 -1.83
N THR A 224 10.61 -8.49 -1.30
CA THR A 224 11.53 -7.43 -1.76
C THR A 224 12.97 -7.62 -1.26
N GLY A 225 13.15 -8.48 -0.24
CA GLY A 225 14.42 -8.64 0.46
C GLY A 225 14.67 -7.60 1.56
N ILE A 226 13.75 -6.65 1.78
CA ILE A 226 13.81 -5.67 2.88
C ILE A 226 13.29 -6.28 4.18
N VAL A 227 12.24 -7.10 4.09
CA VAL A 227 11.58 -7.79 5.19
C VAL A 227 11.13 -9.17 4.72
N SER A 228 11.08 -10.14 5.63
CA SER A 228 10.52 -11.46 5.36
C SER A 228 9.70 -11.97 6.55
N GLU A 229 8.68 -12.76 6.26
CA GLU A 229 7.96 -13.51 7.27
C GLU A 229 8.79 -14.73 7.71
N GLN A 230 8.97 -14.92 9.02
CA GLN A 230 9.66 -16.06 9.62
C GLN A 230 8.88 -16.51 10.86
N ASP A 231 8.41 -17.76 10.87
CA ASP A 231 7.65 -18.34 11.98
C ASP A 231 6.43 -17.52 12.45
N GLY A 232 5.78 -16.80 11.51
CA GLY A 232 4.62 -15.94 11.79
C GLY A 232 5.00 -14.54 12.30
N GLU A 233 6.28 -14.16 12.27
CA GLU A 233 6.76 -12.83 12.63
C GLU A 233 7.43 -12.14 11.43
N TRP A 234 7.38 -10.81 11.38
CA TRP A 234 8.07 -10.02 10.37
C TRP A 234 9.48 -9.68 10.82
N VAL A 235 10.48 -10.12 10.05
CA VAL A 235 11.90 -9.92 10.35
C VAL A 235 12.52 -8.99 9.30
N TRP A 236 12.99 -7.83 9.76
CA TRP A 236 13.69 -6.87 8.92
C TRP A 236 15.10 -7.36 8.55
N ASN A 237 15.47 -7.23 7.28
CA ASN A 237 16.79 -7.61 6.79
C ASN A 237 17.79 -6.46 7.02
N ALA A 238 18.68 -6.61 8.01
CA ALA A 238 19.71 -5.61 8.30
C ALA A 238 20.65 -5.33 7.12
N ASP A 239 20.89 -6.31 6.24
CA ASP A 239 21.76 -6.12 5.06
C ASP A 239 21.12 -5.23 3.98
N ALA A 240 19.83 -4.92 4.09
CA ALA A 240 19.14 -3.99 3.17
C ALA A 240 19.38 -2.52 3.50
N PHE A 241 20.07 -2.22 4.61
CA PHE A 241 20.25 -0.86 5.12
C PHE A 241 21.72 -0.49 5.27
N ASP A 242 22.02 0.80 5.16
CA ASP A 242 23.34 1.37 5.41
C ASP A 242 23.57 1.69 6.90
N VAL A 243 24.76 2.21 7.19
CA VAL A 243 25.18 2.58 8.56
C VAL A 243 24.37 3.75 9.16
N ASP A 244 23.68 4.51 8.32
CA ASP A 244 22.79 5.61 8.73
C ASP A 244 21.32 5.13 8.85
N GLY A 245 21.06 3.83 8.68
CA GLY A 245 19.74 3.21 8.75
C GLY A 245 18.86 3.49 7.53
N LYS A 246 19.42 3.93 6.40
CA LYS A 246 18.67 4.11 5.16
C LYS A 246 18.74 2.86 4.30
N LEU A 247 17.73 2.61 3.49
CA LEU A 247 17.79 1.55 2.48
C LEU A 247 18.99 1.76 1.55
N LEU A 248 19.72 0.69 1.23
CA LEU A 248 20.69 0.73 0.14
C LEU A 248 19.96 0.95 -1.19
N ALA A 249 20.64 1.56 -2.17
CA ALA A 249 20.03 2.01 -3.42
C ALA A 249 19.35 0.86 -4.19
N GLU A 250 19.92 -0.35 -4.16
CA GLU A 250 19.35 -1.54 -4.79
C GLU A 250 18.02 -2.01 -4.17
N TYR A 251 17.72 -1.61 -2.93
CA TYR A 251 16.45 -1.90 -2.25
C TYR A 251 15.43 -0.75 -2.38
N VAL A 252 15.83 0.40 -2.93
CA VAL A 252 14.91 1.50 -3.28
C VAL A 252 14.18 1.16 -4.57
N THR A 253 13.14 0.34 -4.45
CA THR A 253 12.36 -0.20 -5.59
C THR A 253 11.07 0.58 -5.86
N VAL A 254 10.88 1.72 -5.19
CA VAL A 254 9.73 2.60 -5.41
C VAL A 254 9.77 3.22 -6.81
N GLN A 255 8.61 3.24 -7.47
CA GLN A 255 8.39 3.65 -8.85
C GLN A 255 7.06 4.39 -9.01
N ASP A 256 6.80 4.90 -10.21
CA ASP A 256 5.49 5.43 -10.57
C ASP A 256 4.41 4.32 -10.53
N PRO A 257 3.16 4.66 -10.16
CA PRO A 257 2.07 3.69 -10.18
C PRO A 257 1.86 3.09 -11.57
N ARG A 258 1.61 1.78 -11.61
CA ARG A 258 1.35 1.02 -12.82
C ARG A 258 -0.07 0.46 -12.79
N SER A 259 -0.68 0.29 -13.96
CA SER A 259 -2.07 -0.19 -14.07
C SER A 259 -2.26 -1.58 -13.45
N ASP A 260 -1.25 -2.46 -13.52
CA ASP A 260 -1.27 -3.79 -12.91
C ASP A 260 -1.53 -3.73 -11.40
N ASN A 261 -0.99 -2.73 -10.70
CA ASN A 261 -1.26 -2.50 -9.28
C ASN A 261 -2.72 -2.13 -9.01
N CYS A 262 -3.35 -1.33 -9.88
CA CYS A 262 -4.79 -1.05 -9.79
C CYS A 262 -5.62 -2.34 -9.92
N GLY A 263 -5.13 -3.28 -10.73
CA GLY A 263 -5.78 -4.55 -10.98
C GLY A 263 -5.81 -5.51 -9.79
N GLN A 264 -5.01 -5.26 -8.76
CA GLN A 264 -4.98 -6.11 -7.57
C GLN A 264 -6.29 -6.07 -6.79
N CYS A 265 -7.00 -4.94 -6.83
CA CYS A 265 -8.34 -4.79 -6.24
C CYS A 265 -9.43 -4.76 -7.32
N HIS A 266 -9.21 -4.00 -8.41
CA HIS A 266 -10.24 -3.80 -9.43
C HIS A 266 -10.30 -4.92 -10.48
N GLY A 267 -9.30 -5.80 -10.56
CA GLY A 267 -9.25 -6.97 -11.45
C GLY A 267 -8.47 -6.74 -12.75
N THR A 268 -8.89 -7.35 -13.85
CA THR A 268 -8.14 -7.28 -15.11
C THR A 268 -7.95 -5.86 -15.62
N VAL A 269 -6.70 -5.48 -15.90
CA VAL A 269 -6.34 -4.21 -16.51
C VAL A 269 -5.78 -4.42 -17.92
N HIS A 270 -6.08 -3.49 -18.82
CA HIS A 270 -5.61 -3.53 -20.21
C HIS A 270 -4.59 -2.41 -20.44
N GLY A 271 -3.32 -2.78 -20.53
CA GLY A 271 -2.21 -1.82 -20.73
C GLY A 271 -1.75 -1.66 -22.19
N GLU A 272 -2.27 -2.46 -23.12
CA GLU A 272 -1.81 -2.48 -24.51
C GLU A 272 -2.63 -1.53 -25.39
N ASN A 273 -2.23 -0.26 -25.45
CA ASN A 273 -2.94 0.78 -26.22
C ASN A 273 -2.97 0.54 -27.74
N GLN A 274 -2.24 -0.45 -28.25
CA GLN A 274 -2.21 -0.84 -29.67
C GLN A 274 -3.07 -2.08 -29.96
N VAL A 275 -3.51 -2.79 -28.92
CA VAL A 275 -4.38 -3.95 -29.06
C VAL A 275 -5.77 -3.51 -28.61
N PRO A 276 -6.77 -3.50 -29.50
CA PRO A 276 -8.14 -3.22 -29.10
C PRO A 276 -8.57 -4.18 -28.00
N LEU A 277 -9.29 -3.66 -27.00
CA LEU A 277 -9.95 -4.51 -26.01
C LEU A 277 -11.04 -5.33 -26.73
N THR A 278 -10.69 -6.53 -27.18
CA THR A 278 -11.64 -7.48 -27.75
C THR A 278 -12.28 -8.23 -26.59
N GLY A 279 -13.59 -8.07 -26.40
CA GLY A 279 -14.27 -8.29 -25.12
C GLY A 279 -14.09 -9.65 -24.43
N LEU A 280 -14.29 -9.61 -23.10
CA LEU A 280 -14.47 -10.72 -22.15
C LEU A 280 -13.75 -12.01 -22.56
N THR A 281 -12.44 -12.05 -22.35
CA THR A 281 -11.78 -13.33 -22.13
C THR A 281 -12.41 -13.95 -20.88
N CYS A 282 -13.31 -14.91 -21.07
CA CYS A 282 -13.72 -15.84 -20.02
C CYS A 282 -12.57 -16.81 -19.72
N ASP A 283 -11.39 -16.26 -19.42
CA ASP A 283 -10.27 -17.03 -18.91
C ASP A 283 -10.44 -17.13 -17.39
N ALA A 284 -10.84 -18.31 -16.94
CA ALA A 284 -11.02 -18.62 -15.51
C ALA A 284 -9.69 -18.58 -14.73
N SER A 285 -8.54 -18.45 -15.40
CA SER A 285 -7.24 -18.25 -14.75
C SER A 285 -6.89 -16.77 -14.48
N GLN A 286 -7.67 -15.82 -15.03
CA GLN A 286 -7.40 -14.37 -14.94
C GLN A 286 -8.54 -13.56 -14.29
N ASN A 287 -9.63 -14.22 -13.88
CA ASN A 287 -10.81 -13.58 -13.31
C ASN A 287 -10.85 -13.78 -11.80
N ASN A 288 -10.99 -12.70 -11.03
CA ASN A 288 -11.70 -12.77 -9.73
C ASN A 288 -12.31 -11.46 -9.19
N THR A 289 -12.16 -10.27 -9.80
CA THR A 289 -12.70 -9.04 -9.15
C THR A 289 -13.41 -8.00 -10.04
N THR A 290 -13.10 -7.85 -11.34
CA THR A 290 -13.77 -6.86 -12.22
C THR A 290 -15.26 -7.12 -12.46
N LEU A 291 -15.75 -8.34 -12.22
CA LEU A 291 -17.13 -8.76 -12.54
C LEU A 291 -18.15 -8.54 -11.41
N ARG A 292 -17.79 -8.00 -10.23
CA ARG A 292 -18.71 -7.98 -9.07
C ARG A 292 -19.16 -6.65 -8.50
N THR A 293 -18.54 -5.50 -8.75
CA THR A 293 -19.05 -4.26 -8.11
C THR A 293 -19.34 -3.10 -9.06
N GLY A 294 -18.85 -3.12 -10.30
CA GLY A 294 -19.16 -2.05 -11.26
C GLY A 294 -18.76 -0.64 -10.81
N GLN A 295 -17.98 -0.52 -9.74
CA GLN A 295 -17.44 0.72 -9.20
C GLN A 295 -15.95 0.75 -9.56
N VAL A 296 -15.63 1.61 -10.52
CA VAL A 296 -14.31 2.21 -10.72
C VAL A 296 -14.49 3.70 -10.45
#